data_AF-A0A7Y8MKV6-F1
#
_entry.id   AF-A0A7Y8MKV6-F1
#
_cell.length_a   1.000
_cell.length_b   1.000
_cell.length_c   1.000
_cell.angle_alpha   90.00
_cell.angle_beta   90.00
_cell.angle_gamma   90.00
#
_symmetry.space_group_name_H-M   'P 1'
#
loop_
_entity.id
_entity.type
_entity.pdbx_description
1 polymer ?
#
loop_
_entity_poly.entity_id
_entity_poly.type
_entity_poly.pdbx_seq_one_letter_code
_entity_poly.pdbx_strand_id
1 'polypeptide(L)'
;AVTGATVVSHYQTERDVRMNIGDYVELGGYTFTFQGATPVPGPNYQAMRGRVEVSRDGRPLFTMRPEKRVYNASGMPMTEAAIDYGLFRDVYVSLGEPLVNGAWSVRVYHKPFVDWLWLGALFLAIGGALAASDRRYRIAFKKDAQKSSAAAAPAVEGQRA
;
A
#
# COMPACT_ATOMS: atom_id res chain seq x y z
N ALA A 1 10.14 -17.38 7.68
CA ALA A 1 9.12 -16.33 7.88
C ALA A 1 9.74 -14.99 8.29
N VAL A 2 10.69 -14.95 9.23
CA VAL A 2 11.27 -13.69 9.74
C VAL A 2 12.15 -12.95 8.73
N THR A 3 12.92 -13.66 7.89
CA THR A 3 13.84 -13.07 6.89
C THR A 3 13.15 -12.29 5.77
N GLY A 4 11.93 -12.68 5.37
CA GLY A 4 11.17 -11.95 4.34
C GLY A 4 10.64 -10.60 4.84
N ALA A 5 10.19 -10.55 6.11
CA ALA A 5 9.72 -9.31 6.72
C ALA A 5 10.85 -8.30 6.91
N THR A 6 12.08 -8.76 7.23
CA THR A 6 13.23 -7.86 7.44
C THR A 6 13.72 -7.24 6.14
N VAL A 7 13.70 -7.97 5.01
CA VAL A 7 14.10 -7.43 3.70
C VAL A 7 13.10 -6.36 3.23
N VAL A 8 11.80 -6.58 3.39
CA VAL A 8 10.78 -5.58 3.03
C VAL A 8 10.87 -4.33 3.90
N SER A 9 11.13 -4.49 5.20
CA SER A 9 11.34 -3.34 6.10
C SER A 9 12.60 -2.54 5.78
N HIS A 10 13.64 -3.16 5.22
CA HIS A 10 14.90 -2.48 4.91
C HIS A 10 14.85 -1.65 3.60
N TYR A 11 13.95 -1.97 2.67
CA TYR A 11 13.86 -1.26 1.39
C TYR A 11 12.79 -0.16 1.32
N GLN A 12 12.04 0.08 2.40
CA GLN A 12 11.16 1.24 2.50
C GLN A 12 12.03 2.51 2.63
N THR A 13 12.16 3.25 1.53
CA THR A 13 12.86 4.54 1.55
C THR A 13 11.82 5.65 1.57
N GLU A 14 11.80 6.41 2.67
CA GLU A 14 10.99 7.62 2.83
C GLU A 14 11.91 8.83 2.72
N ARG A 15 11.49 9.82 1.92
CA ARG A 15 12.16 11.11 1.85
C ARG A 15 11.12 12.23 1.90
N ASP A 16 11.21 12.99 2.99
CA ASP A 16 10.52 14.25 3.16
C ASP A 16 11.45 15.36 2.67
N VAL A 17 11.09 15.99 1.54
CA VAL A 17 11.90 17.05 0.94
C VAL A 17 11.07 18.31 0.74
N ARG A 18 11.67 19.45 1.04
CA ARG A 18 11.14 20.75 0.64
C ARG A 18 11.50 20.98 -0.82
N MET A 19 10.49 21.16 -1.67
CA MET A 19 10.68 21.41 -3.10
C MET A 19 10.05 22.74 -3.50
N ASN A 20 10.82 23.58 -4.18
CA ASN A 20 10.29 24.72 -4.93
C ASN A 20 9.85 24.27 -6.33
N ILE A 21 9.12 25.16 -7.01
CA ILE A 21 8.76 24.98 -8.42
C ILE A 21 10.05 24.85 -9.24
N GLY A 22 10.23 23.72 -9.92
CA GLY A 22 11.41 23.38 -10.70
C GLY A 22 12.46 22.54 -9.97
N ASP A 23 12.33 22.35 -8.64
CA ASP A 23 13.24 21.47 -7.90
C ASP A 23 12.98 20.01 -8.26
N TYR A 24 14.04 19.20 -8.20
CA TYR A 24 13.96 17.76 -8.41
C TYR A 24 14.58 16.98 -7.23
N VAL A 25 14.08 15.77 -7.01
CA VAL A 25 14.64 14.82 -6.03
C VAL A 25 14.82 13.47 -6.70
N GLU A 26 15.97 12.85 -6.43
CA GLU A 26 16.25 11.50 -6.90
C GLU A 26 16.01 10.48 -5.79
N LEU A 27 15.19 9.47 -6.08
CA LEU A 27 14.89 8.38 -5.15
C LEU A 27 14.78 7.07 -5.91
N GLY A 28 15.59 6.06 -5.56
CA GLY A 28 15.52 4.73 -6.17
C GLY A 28 15.77 4.70 -7.69
N GLY A 29 16.50 5.69 -8.23
CA GLY A 29 16.75 5.85 -9.67
C GLY A 29 15.66 6.62 -10.43
N TYR A 30 14.64 7.14 -9.74
CA TYR A 30 13.65 8.06 -10.32
C TYR A 30 13.97 9.49 -9.96
N THR A 31 13.76 10.39 -10.90
CA THR A 31 13.85 11.83 -10.70
C THR A 31 12.43 12.39 -10.65
N PHE A 32 12.04 12.89 -9.48
CA PHE A 32 10.77 13.55 -9.26
C PHE A 32 10.97 15.05 -9.39
N THR A 33 10.35 15.68 -10.38
CA THR A 33 10.44 17.12 -10.62
C THR A 33 9.14 17.78 -10.23
N PHE A 34 9.18 18.72 -9.28
CA PHE A 34 7.99 19.43 -8.83
C PHE A 34 7.70 20.61 -9.76
N GLN A 35 6.61 20.53 -10.53
CA GLN A 35 6.21 21.62 -11.44
C GLN A 35 5.34 22.70 -10.77
N GLY A 36 4.99 22.50 -9.49
CA GLY A 36 4.19 23.45 -8.72
C GLY A 36 2.82 22.92 -8.32
N ALA A 37 2.10 23.74 -7.56
CA ALA A 37 0.75 23.47 -7.10
C ALA A 37 -0.21 24.56 -7.58
N THR A 38 -1.30 24.15 -8.20
CA THR A 38 -2.33 25.06 -8.73
C THR A 38 -3.63 24.89 -7.95
N PRO A 39 -4.26 25.99 -7.50
CA PRO A 39 -5.59 25.92 -6.90
C PRO A 39 -6.63 25.56 -7.98
N VAL A 40 -7.44 24.55 -7.69
CA VAL A 40 -8.54 24.08 -8.52
C VAL A 40 -9.83 24.27 -7.71
N PRO A 41 -10.70 25.23 -8.07
CA PRO A 41 -11.97 25.42 -7.39
C PRO A 41 -12.91 24.25 -7.72
N GLY A 42 -13.44 23.61 -6.68
CA GLY A 42 -14.51 22.61 -6.77
C GLY A 42 -15.85 23.15 -6.26
N PRO A 43 -16.98 22.49 -6.56
CA PRO A 43 -18.31 22.98 -6.18
C PRO A 43 -18.52 23.11 -4.67
N ASN A 44 -17.90 22.22 -3.88
CA ASN A 44 -18.02 22.17 -2.41
C ASN A 44 -16.65 22.08 -1.69
N TYR A 45 -15.55 22.22 -2.43
CA TYR A 45 -14.20 22.09 -1.92
C TYR A 45 -13.23 23.00 -2.68
N GLN A 46 -12.20 23.50 -2.01
CA GLN A 46 -11.03 24.09 -2.67
C GLN A 46 -9.96 23.01 -2.77
N ALA A 47 -9.59 22.62 -3.99
CA ALA A 47 -8.47 21.70 -4.19
C ALA A 47 -7.20 22.47 -4.51
N MET A 48 -6.07 21.95 -4.06
CA MET A 48 -4.75 22.37 -4.46
C MET A 48 -4.10 21.17 -5.13
N ARG A 49 -3.95 21.23 -6.46
CA ARG A 49 -3.38 20.14 -7.25
C ARG A 49 -1.90 20.39 -7.48
N GLY A 50 -1.06 19.59 -6.83
CA GLY A 50 0.36 19.49 -7.15
C GLY A 50 0.58 18.76 -8.46
N ARG A 51 1.62 19.14 -9.22
CA ARG A 51 2.08 18.41 -10.39
C ARG A 51 3.53 17.98 -10.17
N VAL A 52 3.76 16.68 -10.16
CA VAL A 52 5.09 16.07 -10.02
C VAL A 52 5.34 15.22 -11.25
N GLU A 53 6.37 15.54 -12.01
CA GLU A 53 6.79 14.75 -13.16
C GLU A 53 7.85 13.74 -12.72
N VAL A 54 7.67 12.48 -13.10
CA VAL A 54 8.59 11.40 -12.76
C VAL A 54 9.31 10.96 -14.02
N SER A 55 10.63 11.08 -14.01
CA SER A 55 11.51 10.59 -15.08
C SER A 55 12.49 9.55 -14.54
N ARG A 56 13.00 8.70 -15.44
CA ARG A 56 14.05 7.72 -15.15
C ARG A 56 15.03 7.72 -16.31
N ASP A 57 16.32 7.78 -16.01
CA ASP A 57 17.39 7.80 -17.03
C ASP A 57 17.16 8.89 -18.10
N GLY A 58 16.65 10.06 -17.67
CA GLY A 58 16.34 11.19 -18.56
C GLY A 58 15.07 11.04 -19.41
N ARG A 59 14.30 9.96 -19.26
CA ARG A 59 13.03 9.76 -19.97
C ARG A 59 11.83 10.00 -19.05
N PRO A 60 10.87 10.87 -19.42
CA PRO A 60 9.64 11.04 -18.65
C PRO A 60 8.84 9.74 -18.70
N LEU A 61 8.47 9.22 -17.54
CA LEU A 61 7.69 7.99 -17.39
C LEU A 61 6.21 8.31 -17.19
N PHE A 62 5.89 9.11 -16.17
CA PHE A 62 4.53 9.46 -15.79
C PHE A 62 4.48 10.77 -15.00
N THR A 63 3.29 11.37 -14.90
CA THR A 63 3.05 12.58 -14.11
C THR A 63 2.10 12.27 -12.97
N MET A 64 2.58 12.43 -11.75
CA MET A 64 1.79 12.31 -10.52
C MET A 64 1.11 13.63 -10.21
N ARG A 65 -0.16 13.56 -9.81
CA ARG A 65 -0.99 14.73 -9.50
C ARG A 65 -1.54 14.63 -8.08
N PRO A 66 -0.71 14.83 -7.03
CA PRO A 66 -1.23 14.82 -5.66
C PRO A 66 -2.18 16.00 -5.48
N GLU A 67 -3.30 15.78 -4.81
CA GLU A 67 -4.31 16.80 -4.55
C GLU A 67 -4.49 17.03 -3.06
N LYS A 68 -4.68 18.26 -2.62
CA LYS A 68 -5.08 18.59 -1.26
C LYS A 68 -6.42 19.30 -1.30
N ARG A 69 -7.45 18.70 -0.72
CA ARG A 69 -8.84 19.15 -0.81
C ARG A 69 -9.27 19.70 0.54
N VAL A 70 -9.72 20.95 0.58
CA VAL A 70 -10.29 21.60 1.76
C VAL A 70 -11.79 21.74 1.52
N TYR A 71 -12.60 21.09 2.35
CA TYR A 71 -14.05 21.18 2.25
C TYR A 71 -14.56 22.41 3.01
N ASN A 72 -15.32 23.27 2.32
CA ASN A 72 -15.83 24.51 2.91
C ASN A 72 -16.76 24.27 4.10
N ALA A 73 -17.46 23.12 4.12
CA ALA A 73 -18.43 22.77 5.16
C ALA A 73 -17.80 22.33 6.49
N SER A 74 -16.62 21.68 6.45
CA SER A 74 -15.97 21.13 7.65
C SER A 74 -14.65 21.81 7.99
N GLY A 75 -14.09 22.61 7.08
CA GLY A 75 -12.77 23.24 7.23
C GLY A 75 -11.60 22.26 7.31
N MET A 76 -11.86 20.95 7.22
CA MET A 76 -10.84 19.92 7.38
C MET A 76 -10.07 19.73 6.05
N PRO A 77 -8.73 19.94 6.04
CA PRO A 77 -7.90 19.63 4.90
C PRO A 77 -7.72 18.12 4.77
N MET A 78 -8.04 17.55 3.61
CA MET A 78 -7.70 16.18 3.23
C MET A 78 -6.59 16.20 2.18
N THR A 79 -5.60 15.34 2.31
CA THR A 79 -4.54 15.15 1.30
C THR A 79 -4.79 13.84 0.56
N GLU A 80 -5.02 13.95 -0.74
CA GLU A 80 -5.11 12.84 -1.69
C GLU A 80 -3.72 12.67 -2.33
N ALA A 81 -2.99 11.66 -1.87
CA ALA A 81 -1.70 11.34 -2.42
C ALA A 81 -1.84 10.74 -3.82
N ALA A 82 -0.92 11.08 -4.71
CA ALA A 82 -0.80 10.37 -5.97
C ALA A 82 -0.08 9.05 -5.72
N ILE A 83 -0.65 7.97 -6.24
CA ILE A 83 -0.10 6.62 -6.14
C ILE A 83 0.08 6.10 -7.55
N ASP A 84 1.29 5.68 -7.88
CA ASP A 84 1.58 4.96 -9.11
C ASP A 84 1.92 3.51 -8.72
N TYR A 85 1.00 2.60 -9.04
CA TYR A 85 1.13 1.17 -8.77
C TYR A 85 1.89 0.53 -9.94
N GLY A 86 3.06 -0.02 -9.66
CA GLY A 86 3.87 -0.72 -10.66
C GLY A 86 4.17 -2.13 -10.21
N LEU A 87 4.13 -3.10 -11.15
CA LEU A 87 4.37 -4.54 -10.91
C LEU A 87 5.70 -4.88 -10.19
N PHE A 88 6.61 -3.92 -10.10
CA PHE A 88 7.92 -4.08 -9.45
C PHE A 88 8.25 -2.95 -8.46
N ARG A 89 7.41 -1.92 -8.33
CA ARG A 89 7.66 -0.75 -7.47
C ARG A 89 6.38 0.03 -7.24
N ASP A 90 6.10 0.35 -5.99
CA ASP A 90 5.06 1.32 -5.65
C ASP A 90 5.71 2.63 -5.24
N VAL A 91 5.34 3.69 -5.94
CA VAL A 91 5.77 5.04 -5.66
C VAL A 91 4.58 5.83 -5.17
N TYR A 92 4.74 6.42 -3.99
CA TYR A 92 3.69 7.21 -3.36
C TYR A 92 4.22 8.62 -3.11
N VAL A 93 3.50 9.61 -3.61
CA VAL A 93 3.84 11.02 -3.46
C VAL A 93 2.68 11.73 -2.81
N SER A 94 2.90 12.30 -1.62
CA SER A 94 1.92 13.15 -0.95
C SER A 94 2.40 14.58 -0.88
N LEU A 95 1.47 15.50 -1.12
CA LEU A 95 1.68 16.93 -0.97
C LEU A 95 1.38 17.31 0.48
N GLY A 96 2.41 17.77 1.19
CA GLY A 96 2.34 18.20 2.58
C GLY A 96 1.76 19.60 2.72
N GLU A 97 2.38 20.39 3.59
CA GLU A 97 1.99 21.79 3.81
C GLU A 97 2.77 22.74 2.90
N PRO A 98 2.15 23.87 2.50
CA PRO A 98 2.90 24.95 1.88
C PRO A 98 3.89 25.51 2.91
N LEU A 99 5.14 25.66 2.50
CA LEU A 99 6.20 26.28 3.27
C LEU A 99 6.34 27.76 2.90
N VAL A 100 7.08 28.48 3.74
CA VAL A 100 7.42 29.89 3.52
C VAL A 100 8.15 30.04 2.17
N ASN A 101 7.79 31.09 1.42
CA ASN A 101 8.32 31.44 0.07
C ASN A 101 7.82 30.58 -1.10
N GLY A 102 6.64 29.94 -1.00
CA GLY A 102 6.03 29.21 -2.12
C GLY A 102 6.63 27.82 -2.37
N ALA A 103 7.49 27.35 -1.46
CA ALA A 103 7.94 25.97 -1.43
C ALA A 103 6.86 25.05 -0.89
N TRP A 104 6.91 23.78 -1.24
CA TRP A 104 6.00 22.76 -0.76
C TRP A 104 6.78 21.63 -0.09
N SER A 105 6.25 21.10 1.01
CA SER A 105 6.75 19.85 1.56
C SER A 105 6.19 18.71 0.71
N VAL A 106 7.05 17.95 0.06
CA VAL A 106 6.68 16.77 -0.73
C VAL A 106 7.26 15.56 -0.03
N ARG A 107 6.39 14.61 0.30
CA ARG A 107 6.81 13.32 0.87
C ARG A 107 6.77 12.28 -0.22
N VAL A 108 7.93 11.72 -0.54
CA VAL A 108 8.08 10.65 -1.51
C VAL A 108 8.39 9.37 -0.77
N TYR A 109 7.60 8.34 -1.04
CA TYR A 109 7.76 7.01 -0.50
C TYR A 109 8.04 6.05 -1.66
N HIS A 110 9.13 5.32 -1.54
CA HIS A 110 9.46 4.22 -2.43
C HIS A 110 9.32 2.92 -1.65
N LYS A 111 8.27 2.15 -1.97
CA LYS A 111 7.99 0.83 -1.37
C LYS A 111 8.09 -0.25 -2.44
N PRO A 112 9.30 -0.69 -2.80
CA PRO A 112 9.44 -1.90 -3.60
C PRO A 112 8.96 -3.09 -2.74
N PHE A 113 8.32 -4.08 -3.36
CA PHE A 113 7.91 -5.37 -2.75
C PHE A 113 6.57 -5.46 -1.99
N VAL A 114 5.65 -4.49 -2.09
CA VAL A 114 4.28 -4.70 -1.56
C VAL A 114 3.61 -5.89 -2.27
N ASP A 115 3.82 -6.03 -3.58
CA ASP A 115 3.31 -7.14 -4.39
C ASP A 115 3.79 -8.53 -3.94
N TRP A 116 4.92 -8.62 -3.25
CA TRP A 116 5.43 -9.90 -2.74
C TRP A 116 4.58 -10.45 -1.60
N LEU A 117 3.85 -9.60 -0.86
CA LEU A 117 2.88 -10.04 0.15
C LEU A 117 1.72 -10.78 -0.52
N TRP A 118 1.27 -10.30 -1.68
CA TRP A 118 0.25 -10.97 -2.49
C TRP A 118 0.75 -12.28 -3.07
N LEU A 119 2.00 -12.35 -3.53
CA LEU A 119 2.61 -13.61 -3.96
C LEU A 119 2.68 -14.63 -2.80
N GLY A 120 3.03 -14.20 -1.59
CA GLY A 120 3.01 -15.06 -0.41
C GLY A 120 1.62 -15.63 -0.12
N ALA A 121 0.57 -14.79 -0.19
CA ALA A 121 -0.81 -15.23 -0.04
C ALA A 121 -1.23 -16.20 -1.16
N LEU A 122 -0.80 -15.93 -2.40
CA LEU A 122 -1.06 -16.81 -3.55
C LEU A 122 -0.37 -18.18 -3.37
N PHE A 123 0.87 -18.22 -2.91
CA PHE A 123 1.58 -19.48 -2.61
C PHE A 123 0.91 -20.26 -1.48
N LEU A 124 0.39 -19.59 -0.45
CA LEU A 124 -0.41 -20.21 0.61
C LEU A 124 -1.72 -20.78 0.07
N ALA A 125 -2.41 -20.04 -0.80
CA ALA A 125 -3.64 -20.49 -1.44
C ALA A 125 -3.38 -21.72 -2.35
N ILE A 126 -2.32 -21.70 -3.14
CA ILE A 126 -1.91 -22.82 -3.99
C ILE A 126 -1.47 -24.02 -3.13
N GLY A 127 -0.66 -23.79 -2.09
CA GLY A 127 -0.23 -24.83 -1.15
C GLY A 127 -1.41 -25.48 -0.41
N GLY A 128 -2.39 -24.68 0.01
CA GLY A 128 -3.64 -25.16 0.60
C GLY A 128 -4.50 -25.94 -0.41
N ALA A 129 -4.62 -25.45 -1.64
CA ALA A 129 -5.35 -26.12 -2.71
C ALA A 129 -4.72 -27.46 -3.10
N LEU A 130 -3.39 -27.53 -3.18
CA LEU A 130 -2.63 -28.76 -3.43
C LEU A 130 -2.77 -29.73 -2.26
N ALA A 131 -2.65 -29.26 -1.01
CA ALA A 131 -2.85 -30.10 0.18
C ALA A 131 -4.28 -30.65 0.28
N ALA A 132 -5.29 -29.86 -0.11
CA ALA A 132 -6.68 -30.30 -0.15
C ALA A 132 -6.97 -31.28 -1.30
N SER A 133 -6.25 -31.15 -2.42
CA SER A 133 -6.38 -32.01 -3.61
C SER A 133 -5.62 -33.33 -3.47
N ASP A 134 -4.62 -33.42 -2.58
CA ASP A 134 -3.90 -34.65 -2.33
C ASP A 134 -4.78 -35.67 -1.59
N ARG A 135 -5.01 -36.82 -2.26
CA ARG A 135 -5.89 -37.92 -1.84
C ARG A 135 -5.53 -38.49 -0.47
N ARG A 136 -4.29 -38.29 0.01
CA ARG A 136 -3.83 -38.70 1.35
C ARG A 136 -4.33 -37.79 2.47
N TYR A 137 -4.38 -36.47 2.28
CA TYR A 137 -4.85 -35.53 3.31
C TYR A 137 -6.36 -35.57 3.51
N ARG A 138 -7.13 -35.95 2.47
CA ARG A 138 -8.58 -36.18 2.60
C ARG A 138 -8.92 -37.30 3.58
N ILE A 139 -7.99 -38.21 3.88
CA ILE A 139 -8.15 -39.30 4.85
C ILE A 139 -7.71 -38.83 6.25
N ALA A 140 -6.66 -38.01 6.34
CA ALA A 140 -6.19 -37.42 7.60
C ALA A 140 -7.18 -36.38 8.16
N PHE A 141 -7.68 -35.46 7.34
CA PHE A 141 -8.73 -34.51 7.74
C PHE A 141 -10.03 -35.21 8.12
N LYS A 142 -10.40 -36.31 7.45
CA LYS A 142 -11.53 -37.14 7.88
C LYS A 142 -11.23 -37.79 9.24
N LYS A 143 -10.02 -38.31 9.47
CA LYS A 143 -9.62 -38.88 10.76
C LYS A 143 -9.64 -37.85 11.89
N ASP A 144 -9.16 -36.64 11.66
CA ASP A 144 -9.10 -35.59 12.68
C ASP A 144 -10.48 -34.97 12.94
N ALA A 145 -11.30 -34.75 11.90
CA ALA A 145 -12.69 -34.35 12.07
C ALA A 145 -13.53 -35.43 12.79
N GLN A 146 -13.27 -36.71 12.50
CA GLN A 146 -13.94 -37.84 13.15
C GLN A 146 -13.45 -38.05 14.59
N LYS A 147 -12.17 -37.78 14.89
CA LYS A 147 -11.64 -37.77 16.27
C LYS A 147 -12.21 -36.61 17.08
N SER A 148 -12.31 -35.42 16.49
CA SER A 148 -12.87 -34.23 17.15
C SER A 148 -14.38 -34.36 17.37
N SER A 149 -15.11 -35.02 16.48
CA SER A 149 -16.54 -35.33 16.64
C SER A 149 -16.79 -36.45 17.65
N ALA A 150 -15.92 -37.47 17.72
CA ALA A 150 -16.01 -38.54 18.72
C ALA A 150 -15.63 -38.07 20.13
N ALA A 151 -14.71 -37.12 20.27
CA ALA A 151 -14.35 -36.51 21.55
C ALA A 151 -15.39 -35.49 22.07
N ALA A 152 -16.28 -35.01 21.20
CA ALA A 152 -17.31 -34.02 21.53
C ALA A 152 -18.71 -34.63 21.79
N ALA A 153 -18.87 -35.96 21.74
CA ALA A 153 -20.12 -36.61 22.14
C ALA A 153 -20.18 -36.70 23.67
N PRO A 154 -21.07 -35.95 24.36
CA PRO A 154 -21.19 -36.04 25.81
C PRO A 154 -21.88 -37.36 26.18
N ALA A 155 -21.32 -38.06 27.16
CA ALA A 155 -21.98 -39.16 27.85
C ALA A 155 -23.24 -38.62 28.55
N VAL A 156 -24.40 -38.82 27.93
CA VAL A 156 -25.70 -38.60 28.58
C VAL A 156 -26.51 -39.88 28.42
N GLU A 157 -26.31 -40.80 29.36
CA GLU A 157 -27.23 -41.91 29.61
C GLU A 157 -27.10 -42.30 31.09
N GLY A 158 -28.20 -42.17 31.84
CA GLY A 158 -28.33 -42.82 33.15
C GLY A 158 -28.49 -41.94 34.39
N GLN A 159 -29.42 -40.98 34.39
CA GLN A 159 -30.08 -40.59 35.66
C GLN A 159 -31.55 -40.21 35.43
N ARG A 160 -32.36 -41.25 35.26
CA ARG A 160 -33.79 -41.27 35.62
C ARG A 160 -34.01 -42.46 36.55
N ALA A 161 -34.11 -42.18 37.85
CA ALA A 161 -34.82 -42.98 38.84
C ALA A 161 -35.11 -42.07 40.04
#